data_AF-A0A5S9M7U2-F1
#
_entry.id   AF-A0A5S9M7U2-F1
#
_cell.length_a   1.000
_cell.length_b   1.000
_cell.length_c   1.000
_cell.angle_alpha   90.00
_cell.angle_beta   90.00
_cell.angle_gamma   90.00
#
_symmetry.space_group_name_H-M   'P 1'
#
loop_
_entity.id
_entity.type
_entity.pdbx_description
1 polymer ?
#
loop_
_entity_poly.entity_id
_entity_poly.type
_entity_poly.pdbx_seq_one_letter_code
_entity_poly.pdbx_strand_id
1 'polypeptide(L)'
;MLKELGVKMVTVKAQNDYHEKVLNKIGADRIVHPERDMGRRIAHKIISNNVLDYLELSDEYSLIEIVANSRLAGHSLLDLDIRARYGINIVAIKRGKDVIVSPLADEMIQKRRYSDCHWGSCRYRTL
;
A
#
# COMPACT_ATOMS: atom_id res chain seq x y z
N MET A 1 36.70 2.14 1.23
CA MET A 1 37.02 1.26 2.37
C MET A 1 36.09 0.06 2.57
N LEU A 2 34.74 0.11 2.55
CA LEU A 2 33.94 -1.14 2.68
C LEU A 2 34.00 -2.04 1.44
N LYS A 3 34.02 -1.47 0.23
CA LYS A 3 34.09 -2.25 -1.01
C LYS A 3 35.47 -2.88 -1.25
N GLU A 4 36.52 -2.20 -0.81
CA GLU A 4 37.91 -2.70 -0.80
C GLU A 4 38.09 -3.85 0.19
N LEU A 5 37.27 -3.91 1.25
CA LEU A 5 37.24 -5.01 2.22
C LEU A 5 36.45 -6.24 1.74
N GLY A 6 36.02 -6.28 0.48
CA GLY A 6 35.37 -7.46 -0.13
C GLY A 6 33.91 -7.68 0.30
N VAL A 7 33.25 -6.65 0.82
CA VAL A 7 31.83 -6.76 1.21
C VAL A 7 30.95 -6.95 -0.04
N LYS A 8 30.18 -8.04 -0.06
CA LYS A 8 29.34 -8.44 -1.20
C LYS A 8 28.22 -7.43 -1.50
N MET A 9 27.59 -6.86 -0.48
CA MET A 9 26.47 -5.95 -0.62
C MET A 9 26.58 -4.77 0.36
N VAL A 10 26.66 -3.56 -0.17
CA VAL A 10 26.74 -2.30 0.59
C VAL A 10 25.52 -1.47 0.27
N THR A 11 24.64 -1.30 1.27
CA THR A 11 23.47 -0.42 1.17
C THR A 11 23.80 0.93 1.83
N VAL A 12 23.58 2.03 1.13
CA VAL A 12 23.91 3.38 1.61
C VAL A 12 22.71 4.31 1.46
N LYS A 13 22.48 5.16 2.46
CA LYS A 13 21.53 6.25 2.38
C LYS A 13 22.16 7.45 1.67
N ALA A 14 21.54 7.94 0.61
CA ALA A 14 21.95 9.18 -0.03
C ALA A 14 21.14 10.37 0.50
N GLN A 15 21.84 11.48 0.79
CA GLN A 15 21.20 12.71 1.27
C GLN A 15 20.71 13.61 0.15
N ASN A 16 21.33 13.54 -1.04
CA ASN A 16 20.97 14.33 -2.22
C ASN A 16 21.43 13.62 -3.50
N ASP A 17 20.96 14.10 -4.64
CA ASP A 17 21.23 13.52 -5.96
C ASP A 17 22.72 13.58 -6.34
N TYR A 18 23.48 14.55 -5.83
CA TYR A 18 24.93 14.62 -6.07
C TYR A 18 25.66 13.51 -5.30
N HIS A 19 25.29 13.31 -4.04
CA HIS A 19 25.83 12.29 -3.16
C HIS A 19 25.51 10.88 -3.70
N GLU A 20 24.31 10.69 -4.24
CA GLU A 20 23.94 9.46 -4.97
C GLU A 20 24.89 9.20 -6.16
N LYS A 21 25.17 10.20 -7.00
CA LYS A 21 26.10 10.04 -8.13
C LYS A 21 27.51 9.65 -7.67
N VAL A 22 27.97 10.22 -6.57
CA VAL A 22 29.28 9.89 -5.98
C VAL A 22 29.28 8.45 -5.45
N LEU A 23 28.25 8.05 -4.71
CA LEU A 23 28.11 6.70 -4.14
C LEU A 23 28.00 5.62 -5.24
N ASN A 24 27.30 5.91 -6.33
CA ASN A 24 27.25 5.05 -7.51
C ASN A 24 28.64 4.85 -8.12
N LYS A 25 29.43 5.93 -8.25
CA LYS A 25 30.80 5.86 -8.79
C LYS A 25 31.77 5.10 -7.86
N ILE A 26 31.53 5.12 -6.56
CA ILE A 26 32.35 4.39 -5.57
C ILE A 26 31.97 2.89 -5.52
N GLY A 27 30.87 2.49 -6.16
CA GLY A 27 30.43 1.10 -6.23
C GLY A 27 29.55 0.66 -5.06
N ALA A 28 28.69 1.55 -4.55
CA ALA A 28 27.61 1.16 -3.64
C ALA A 28 26.59 0.29 -4.40
N ASP A 29 26.23 -0.88 -3.87
CA ASP A 29 25.35 -1.83 -4.55
C ASP A 29 23.87 -1.40 -4.50
N ARG A 30 23.47 -0.73 -3.42
CA ARG A 30 22.09 -0.23 -3.25
C ARG A 30 22.09 1.14 -2.59
N ILE A 31 21.48 2.11 -3.26
CA ILE A 31 21.32 3.47 -2.72
C ILE A 31 19.84 3.67 -2.39
N VAL A 32 19.55 4.22 -1.22
CA VAL A 32 18.18 4.46 -0.75
C VAL A 32 17.95 5.93 -0.40
N HIS A 33 16.77 6.45 -0.74
CA HIS A 33 16.32 7.81 -0.42
C HIS A 33 15.04 7.78 0.41
N PRO A 34 15.12 7.38 1.70
CA PRO A 34 13.94 7.07 2.49
C PRO A 34 12.98 8.26 2.61
N GLU A 35 13.49 9.48 2.74
CA GLU A 35 12.66 10.68 2.83
C GLU A 35 11.93 10.99 1.53
N ARG A 36 12.62 10.89 0.39
CA ARG A 36 12.04 11.17 -0.94
C ARG A 36 11.00 10.12 -1.31
N ASP A 37 11.32 8.85 -1.06
CA ASP A 37 10.44 7.73 -1.35
C ASP A 37 9.19 7.76 -0.46
N MET A 38 9.35 8.03 0.83
CA MET A 38 8.21 8.21 1.73
C MET A 38 7.40 9.46 1.39
N GLY A 39 8.06 10.56 1.01
CA GLY A 39 7.39 11.78 0.55
C GLY A 39 6.50 11.53 -0.66
N ARG A 40 7.00 10.82 -1.67
CA ARG A 40 6.21 10.40 -2.84
C ARG A 40 5.02 9.55 -2.42
N ARG A 41 5.23 8.56 -1.55
CA ARG A 41 4.14 7.70 -1.05
C ARG A 41 3.05 8.49 -0.32
N ILE A 42 3.43 9.43 0.55
CA ILE A 42 2.49 10.28 1.28
C ILE A 42 1.75 11.22 0.32
N ALA A 43 2.43 11.83 -0.65
CA ALA A 43 1.80 12.72 -1.62
C ALA A 43 0.72 12.00 -2.45
N HIS A 44 1.00 10.80 -2.94
CA HIS A 44 0.00 9.99 -3.65
C HIS A 44 -1.21 9.63 -2.76
N LYS A 45 -0.98 9.37 -1.47
CA LYS A 45 -2.04 9.11 -0.50
C LYS A 45 -2.92 10.33 -0.22
N ILE A 46 -2.34 11.53 -0.16
CA ILE A 46 -3.09 12.78 0.05
C ILE A 46 -3.98 13.10 -1.15
N ILE A 47 -3.49 12.90 -2.37
CA ILE A 47 -4.24 13.21 -3.59
C ILE A 47 -5.42 12.23 -3.78
N SER A 48 -5.27 10.98 -3.33
CA SER A 48 -6.27 9.93 -3.50
C SER A 48 -7.06 9.68 -2.20
N ASN A 49 -8.03 10.54 -1.89
CA ASN A 49 -8.86 10.46 -0.66
C ASN A 49 -9.54 9.09 -0.40
N ASN A 50 -9.63 8.20 -1.39
CA ASN A 50 -10.28 6.89 -1.27
C ASN A 50 -9.32 5.69 -1.27
N VAL A 51 -8.02 5.87 -1.53
CA VAL A 51 -7.03 4.77 -1.55
C VAL A 51 -6.18 4.83 -0.27
N LEU A 52 -6.44 3.90 0.66
CA LEU A 52 -5.78 3.89 1.96
C LEU A 52 -4.37 3.32 1.92
N ASP A 53 -4.15 2.30 1.09
CA ASP A 53 -2.85 1.69 0.85
C ASP A 53 -2.82 1.05 -0.55
N TYR A 54 -1.66 1.14 -1.20
CA TYR A 54 -1.41 0.62 -2.54
C TYR A 54 -0.10 -0.17 -2.49
N LEU A 55 -0.17 -1.45 -2.81
CA LEU A 55 0.95 -2.37 -2.82
C LEU A 55 1.10 -2.96 -4.23
N GLU A 56 2.18 -2.60 -4.91
CA GLU A 56 2.55 -3.22 -6.20
C GLU A 56 3.15 -4.58 -5.94
N LEU A 57 2.56 -5.62 -6.55
CA LEU A 57 3.12 -6.98 -6.53
C LEU A 57 4.00 -7.23 -7.76
N SER A 58 3.64 -6.64 -8.90
CA SER A 58 4.36 -6.68 -10.18
C SER A 58 3.85 -5.57 -11.09
N ASP A 59 4.43 -5.44 -12.29
CA ASP A 59 4.00 -4.45 -13.31
C ASP A 59 2.53 -4.63 -13.75
N GLU A 60 1.97 -5.84 -13.58
CA GLU A 60 0.60 -6.17 -14.01
C GLU A 60 -0.41 -6.24 -12.85
N TYR A 61 0.05 -6.42 -11.61
CA TYR A 61 -0.83 -6.66 -10.46
C TYR A 61 -0.52 -5.75 -9.28
N SER A 62 -1.57 -5.09 -8.78
CA SER A 62 -1.54 -4.27 -7.57
C SER A 62 -2.67 -4.63 -6.61
N LEU A 63 -2.39 -4.52 -5.32
CA LEU A 63 -3.37 -4.62 -4.24
C LEU A 63 -3.70 -3.21 -3.76
N ILE A 64 -4.99 -2.92 -3.67
CA ILE A 64 -5.49 -1.58 -3.33
C ILE A 64 -6.51 -1.69 -2.20
N GLU A 65 -6.31 -0.95 -1.12
CA GLU A 65 -7.32 -0.77 -0.07
C GLU A 65 -8.18 0.45 -0.39
N ILE A 66 -9.49 0.22 -0.62
CA ILE A 66 -10.45 1.26 -0.97
C ILE A 66 -11.46 1.44 0.16
N VAL A 67 -11.74 2.70 0.53
CA VAL A 67 -12.85 3.00 1.45
C VAL A 67 -14.19 2.91 0.73
N ALA A 68 -15.08 2.07 1.25
CA ALA A 68 -16.44 1.96 0.74
C ALA A 68 -17.18 3.31 0.82
N ASN A 69 -17.51 3.86 -0.36
CA ASN A 69 -18.31 5.07 -0.50
C ASN A 69 -19.81 4.76 -0.40
N SER A 70 -20.67 5.78 -0.43
CA SER A 70 -22.13 5.60 -0.38
C SER A 70 -22.74 4.89 -1.59
N ARG A 71 -22.01 4.79 -2.72
CA ARG A 71 -22.46 4.07 -3.91
C ARG A 71 -22.19 2.57 -3.84
N LEU A 72 -21.17 2.16 -3.09
CA LEU A 72 -20.83 0.76 -2.85
C LEU A 72 -21.58 0.22 -1.62
N ALA A 73 -21.79 1.07 -0.62
CA ALA A 73 -22.48 0.67 0.59
C ALA A 73 -23.94 0.26 0.33
N GLY A 74 -24.37 -0.85 0.94
CA GLY A 74 -25.74 -1.36 0.81
C GLY A 74 -25.97 -2.26 -0.40
N HIS A 75 -24.93 -2.59 -1.16
CA HIS A 75 -24.98 -3.57 -2.24
C HIS A 75 -24.10 -4.79 -1.90
N SER A 76 -24.50 -5.96 -2.39
CA SER A 76 -23.68 -7.17 -2.32
C SER A 76 -22.60 -7.17 -3.41
N LEU A 77 -21.60 -8.06 -3.27
CA LEU A 77 -20.61 -8.25 -4.33
C LEU A 77 -21.25 -8.75 -5.64
N LEU A 78 -22.32 -9.53 -5.54
CA LEU A 78 -23.12 -9.99 -6.66
C LEU A 78 -23.82 -8.82 -7.38
N ASP A 79 -24.45 -7.91 -6.65
CA ASP A 79 -25.14 -6.74 -7.23
C ASP A 79 -24.16 -5.80 -7.94
N LEU A 80 -22.95 -5.69 -7.39
CA LEU A 80 -21.93 -4.79 -7.91
C LEU A 80 -21.13 -5.42 -9.07
N ASP A 81 -21.16 -6.74 -9.23
CA ASP A 81 -20.53 -7.48 -10.32
C ASP A 81 -19.14 -6.94 -10.72
N ILE A 82 -18.31 -6.65 -9.71
CA ILE A 82 -17.08 -5.86 -9.87
C ILE A 82 -16.06 -6.61 -10.74
N ARG A 83 -16.06 -7.94 -10.65
CA ARG A 83 -15.19 -8.80 -11.43
C ARG A 83 -15.51 -8.74 -12.92
N ALA A 84 -16.78 -8.82 -13.31
CA ALA A 84 -17.15 -8.78 -14.73
C ALA A 84 -17.09 -7.36 -15.29
N ARG A 85 -17.47 -6.34 -14.51
CA ARG A 85 -17.51 -4.95 -14.97
C ARG A 85 -16.14 -4.28 -15.05
N TYR A 86 -15.26 -4.57 -14.09
CA TYR A 86 -13.99 -3.86 -13.95
C TYR A 86 -12.75 -4.77 -13.96
N GLY A 87 -12.92 -6.10 -14.01
CA GLY A 87 -11.80 -7.04 -13.95
C GLY A 87 -11.09 -7.09 -12.59
N ILE A 88 -11.66 -6.46 -11.56
CA ILE A 88 -11.05 -6.38 -10.22
C ILE A 88 -11.56 -7.53 -9.36
N ASN A 89 -10.65 -8.17 -8.63
CA ASN A 89 -10.98 -9.22 -7.68
C ASN A 89 -10.96 -8.68 -6.23
N ILE A 90 -12.01 -8.95 -5.47
CA ILE A 90 -12.10 -8.54 -4.06
C ILE A 90 -11.57 -9.68 -3.20
N VAL A 91 -10.42 -9.45 -2.58
CA VAL A 91 -9.72 -10.46 -1.77
C VAL A 91 -10.12 -10.43 -0.30
N ALA A 92 -10.51 -9.27 0.22
CA ALA A 92 -10.93 -9.12 1.62
C ALA A 92 -11.85 -7.91 1.81
N ILE A 93 -12.71 -7.99 2.83
CA ILE A 93 -13.53 -6.88 3.32
C ILE A 93 -13.19 -6.65 4.80
N LYS A 94 -12.79 -5.42 5.13
CA LYS A 94 -12.50 -5.01 6.51
C LYS A 94 -13.68 -4.25 7.11
N ARG A 95 -14.18 -4.72 8.26
CA ARG A 95 -15.26 -4.09 9.04
C ARG A 95 -14.76 -3.80 10.45
N GLY A 96 -14.34 -2.57 10.70
CA GLY A 96 -13.74 -2.20 11.98
C GLY A 96 -12.46 -3.02 12.26
N LYS A 97 -12.54 -3.95 13.22
CA LYS A 97 -11.45 -4.88 13.58
C LYS A 97 -11.52 -6.22 12.85
N ASP A 98 -12.68 -6.56 12.29
CA ASP A 98 -12.88 -7.85 11.64
C ASP A 98 -12.46 -7.78 10.18
N VAL A 99 -11.80 -8.84 9.72
CA VAL A 99 -11.36 -9.00 8.34
C VAL A 99 -11.99 -10.27 7.79
N ILE A 100 -12.86 -10.11 6.80
CA ILE A 100 -13.47 -11.20 6.06
C ILE A 100 -12.54 -11.46 4.88
N VAL A 101 -11.85 -12.60 4.91
CA VAL A 101 -10.98 -13.05 3.82
C VAL A 101 -11.82 -13.86 2.84
N SER A 102 -11.62 -13.63 1.54
CA SER A 102 -12.36 -14.30 0.48
C SER A 102 -13.88 -14.23 0.69
N PRO A 103 -14.46 -13.01 0.68
CA PRO A 103 -15.88 -12.81 0.91
C PRO A 103 -16.73 -13.58 -0.12
N LEU A 104 -17.89 -14.05 0.33
CA LEU A 104 -18.88 -14.66 -0.55
C LEU A 104 -19.58 -13.60 -1.41
N ALA A 105 -20.21 -14.02 -2.50
CA ALA A 105 -20.84 -13.10 -3.46
C ALA A 105 -22.04 -12.33 -2.85
N ASP A 106 -22.73 -12.92 -1.88
CA ASP A 106 -23.84 -12.33 -1.14
C ASP A 106 -23.39 -11.40 -0.01
N GLU A 107 -22.07 -11.28 0.24
CA GLU A 107 -21.54 -10.43 1.29
C GLU A 107 -21.80 -8.94 0.99
N MET A 108 -22.45 -8.26 1.94
CA MET A 108 -22.89 -6.87 1.77
C MET A 108 -21.79 -5.87 2.12
N ILE A 109 -21.53 -4.89 1.25
CA ILE A 109 -20.57 -3.83 1.58
C ILE A 109 -21.23 -2.85 2.55
N GLN A 110 -20.58 -2.65 3.71
CA GLN A 110 -21.04 -1.69 4.72
C GLN A 110 -20.29 -0.36 4.59
N LYS A 111 -21.00 0.76 4.79
CA LYS A 111 -20.35 2.07 4.86
C LYS A 111 -19.48 2.13 6.11
N ARG A 112 -18.27 2.66 5.97
CA ARG A 112 -17.40 2.92 7.12
C ARG A 112 -18.09 3.89 8.08
N ARG A 113 -18.43 3.43 9.29
CA ARG A 113 -18.91 4.30 10.37
C ARG A 113 -17.70 4.94 11.05
N TYR A 114 -17.70 6.26 11.16
CA TYR A 114 -16.59 7.03 11.75
C TYR A 114 -16.47 6.83 13.28
N SER A 115 -17.44 6.15 13.91
CA SER A 115 -17.52 5.92 15.36
C SER A 115 -16.53 4.88 15.90
N ASP A 116 -15.92 4.06 15.05
CA ASP A 116 -15.04 2.96 15.48
C ASP A 116 -13.57 3.40 15.67
N CYS A 117 -13.27 4.69 15.44
CA CYS A 117 -11.98 5.29 15.75
C CYS A 117 -11.88 5.67 17.23
N HIS A 118 -11.62 4.68 18.09
CA HIS A 118 -10.92 4.96 19.34
C HIS A 118 -9.43 5.17 19.02
N TRP A 119 -8.99 6.41 19.22
CA TRP A 119 -7.62 6.90 19.15
C TRP A 119 -6.53 5.82 19.34
N GLY A 120 -5.72 5.59 18.30
CA GLY A 120 -4.35 5.08 18.46
C GLY A 120 -4.13 3.56 18.56
N SER A 121 -5.13 2.68 18.44
CA SER A 121 -4.91 1.22 18.64
C SER A 121 -4.79 0.34 17.39
N CYS A 122 -4.91 0.88 16.17
CA CYS A 122 -4.58 0.13 14.94
C CYS A 122 -3.05 0.01 14.78
N ARG A 123 -2.41 -0.72 15.70
CA ARG A 123 -1.06 -1.23 15.48
C ARG A 123 -1.15 -2.37 14.48
N TYR A 124 -0.50 -2.15 13.34
CA TYR A 124 -0.12 -3.14 12.35
C TYR A 124 0.35 -4.41 13.04
N ARG A 125 -0.40 -5.51 12.86
CA ARG A 125 0.11 -6.86 13.10
C ARG A 125 0.52 -7.39 11.73
N THR A 126 1.78 -7.17 11.40
CA THR A 126 2.48 -7.76 10.26
C THR A 126 2.44 -9.29 10.42
N LEU A 127 1.94 -9.98 9.40
CA LEU A 127 2.35 -11.35 9.10
C LEU A 127 3.62 -11.28 8.25
#